data_AF-A0A495MMN7-F1
#
_entry.id   AF-A0A495MMN7-F1
#
_cell.length_a   1.000
_cell.length_b   1.000
_cell.length_c   1.000
_cell.angle_alpha   90.00
_cell.angle_beta   90.00
_cell.angle_gamma   90.00
#
_symmetry.space_group_name_H-M   'P 1'
#
loop_
_entity.id
_entity.type
_entity.pdbx_description
1 polymer ?
#
loop_
_entity_poly.entity_id
_entity_poly.type
_entity_poly.pdbx_seq_one_letter_code
_entity_poly.pdbx_strand_id
1 'polypeptide(L)'
;MKTYHNYLEGYKRGLIGFATLSILAQSCLGSIAAMLILMGGTSVGQMIQLFFVTIFCMGFNGAVLSQQKPKFVFATLIISVTLSIVFSIANLLSLIG
;
A
#
# COMPACT_ATOMS: atom_id res chain seq x y z
N MET A 1 -23.12 -26.82 17.05
CA MET A 1 -22.85 -26.12 15.77
C MET A 1 -22.88 -24.59 15.87
N LYS A 2 -23.79 -23.96 16.63
CA LYS A 2 -23.90 -22.48 16.74
C LYS A 2 -22.62 -21.80 17.28
N THR A 3 -21.96 -22.43 18.25
CA THR A 3 -20.74 -21.91 18.89
C THR A 3 -19.54 -21.85 17.94
N TYR A 4 -19.28 -22.93 17.18
CA TYR A 4 -18.19 -22.98 16.19
C TYR A 4 -18.35 -21.91 15.10
N HIS A 5 -19.57 -21.71 14.59
CA HIS A 5 -19.85 -20.67 13.60
C HIS A 5 -19.57 -19.25 14.12
N ASN A 6 -19.94 -18.95 15.36
CA ASN A 6 -19.66 -17.65 15.97
C ASN A 6 -18.16 -17.37 16.11
N TYR A 7 -17.37 -18.37 16.54
CA TYR A 7 -15.91 -18.23 16.62
C TYR A 7 -15.26 -18.09 15.23
N LEU A 8 -15.75 -18.85 14.23
CA LEU A 8 -15.28 -18.75 12.84
C LEU A 8 -15.56 -17.38 12.23
N GLU A 9 -16.74 -16.81 12.47
CA GLU A 9 -17.10 -15.46 12.01
C GLU A 9 -16.28 -14.38 12.71
N GLY A 10 -16.05 -14.50 14.02
CA GLY A 10 -15.18 -13.59 14.77
C GLY A 10 -13.75 -13.57 14.22
N TYR A 11 -13.21 -14.75 13.89
CA TYR A 11 -11.89 -14.88 13.27
C TYR A 11 -11.82 -14.24 11.89
N LYS A 12 -12.79 -14.53 10.99
CA LYS A 12 -12.88 -13.89 9.67
C LYS A 12 -12.99 -12.38 9.77
N ARG A 13 -13.78 -11.87 10.72
CA ARG A 13 -14.00 -10.45 10.93
C ARG A 13 -12.73 -9.74 11.42
N GLY A 14 -11.95 -10.37 12.29
CA GLY A 14 -10.61 -9.88 12.66
C GLY A 14 -9.65 -9.85 11.47
N LEU A 15 -9.66 -10.87 10.62
CA LEU A 15 -8.80 -10.97 9.44
C LEU A 15 -9.15 -9.91 8.37
N ILE A 16 -10.45 -9.66 8.15
CA ILE A 16 -10.93 -8.54 7.31
C ILE A 16 -10.56 -7.20 7.94
N GLY A 17 -10.71 -7.04 9.25
CA GLY A 17 -10.32 -5.82 9.97
C GLY A 17 -8.84 -5.47 9.80
N PHE A 18 -7.95 -6.46 9.87
CA PHE A 18 -6.52 -6.28 9.59
C PHE A 18 -6.25 -5.86 8.15
N ALA A 19 -6.94 -6.45 7.18
CA ALA A 19 -6.80 -6.07 5.77
C ALA A 19 -7.26 -4.62 5.54
N THR A 20 -8.37 -4.20 6.14
CA THR A 20 -8.87 -2.83 6.03
C THR A 20 -7.93 -1.81 6.67
N LEU A 21 -7.40 -2.09 7.87
CA LEU A 21 -6.40 -1.24 8.53
C LEU A 21 -5.13 -1.09 7.68
N SER A 22 -4.71 -2.19 7.06
CA SER A 22 -3.53 -2.22 6.18
C SER A 22 -3.74 -1.38 4.92
N ILE A 23 -4.92 -1.44 4.30
CA ILE A 23 -5.29 -0.58 3.16
C ILE A 23 -5.29 0.89 3.55
N LEU A 24 -5.88 1.22 4.70
CA LEU A 24 -5.93 2.60 5.19
C LEU A 24 -4.53 3.16 5.39
N ALA A 25 -3.68 2.47 6.14
CA ALA A 25 -2.31 2.90 6.42
C ALA A 25 -1.49 3.05 5.12
N GLN A 26 -1.57 2.07 4.22
CA GLN A 26 -0.84 2.09 2.96
C GLN A 26 -1.31 3.22 2.03
N SER A 27 -2.61 3.47 1.96
CA SER A 27 -3.18 4.53 1.11
C SER A 27 -2.77 5.93 1.59
N CYS A 28 -2.68 6.13 2.91
CA CYS A 28 -2.18 7.37 3.49
C CYS A 28 -0.71 7.59 3.14
N LEU A 29 0.14 6.57 3.32
CA LEU A 29 1.56 6.64 2.97
C LEU A 29 1.78 6.88 1.46
N GLY A 30 1.03 6.17 0.61
CA GLY A 30 1.09 6.35 -0.84
C GLY A 30 0.67 7.75 -1.28
N SER A 31 -0.34 8.34 -0.65
CA SER A 31 -0.77 9.72 -0.92
C SER A 31 0.30 10.75 -0.53
N ILE A 32 0.96 10.56 0.61
CA ILE A 32 2.08 11.42 1.03
C ILE A 32 3.24 11.30 0.03
N ALA A 33 3.59 10.08 -0.37
CA ALA A 33 4.64 9.86 -1.36
C ALA A 33 4.32 10.52 -2.71
N ALA A 34 3.10 10.37 -3.20
CA ALA A 34 2.64 11.01 -4.43
C ALA A 34 2.72 12.54 -4.35
N MET A 35 2.31 13.12 -3.21
CA MET A 35 2.40 14.56 -2.97
C MET A 35 3.85 15.05 -3.01
N LEU A 36 4.76 14.36 -2.32
CA LEU A 36 6.19 14.72 -2.31
C LEU A 36 6.80 14.66 -3.72
N ILE A 37 6.42 13.65 -4.50
CA ILE A 37 6.90 13.50 -5.88
C ILE A 37 6.45 14.67 -6.77
N LEU A 38 5.17 15.06 -6.67
CA LEU A 38 4.60 16.17 -7.46
C LEU A 38 5.10 17.54 -6.99
N MET A 39 5.45 17.68 -5.71
CA MET A 39 5.96 18.94 -5.16
C MET A 39 7.29 19.35 -5.80
N GLY A 40 8.11 18.38 -6.23
CA GLY A 40 9.31 18.66 -6.99
C GLY A 40 9.07 19.03 -8.46
N GLY A 41 7.83 18.98 -8.97
CA GLY A 41 7.48 19.23 -10.37
C GLY A 41 6.85 18.04 -11.10
N THR A 42 6.73 18.19 -12.43
CA THR A 42 6.05 17.22 -13.32
C THR A 42 6.95 16.72 -14.46
N SER A 43 8.26 16.66 -14.22
CA SER A 43 9.20 16.09 -15.19
C SER A 43 8.89 14.61 -15.47
N VAL A 44 9.36 14.11 -16.62
CA VAL A 44 9.16 12.69 -17.01
C VAL A 44 9.67 11.72 -15.93
N GLY A 45 10.79 12.05 -15.27
CA GLY A 45 11.33 11.25 -14.17
C GLY A 45 10.37 11.14 -12.97
N GLN A 46 9.71 12.25 -12.59
CA GLN A 46 8.73 12.27 -11.50
C GLN A 46 7.46 11.50 -11.85
N MET A 47 6.99 11.61 -13.10
CA MET A 47 5.84 10.85 -13.58
C MET A 47 6.09 9.35 -13.57
N ILE A 48 7.30 8.90 -13.90
CA ILE A 48 7.69 7.49 -13.81
C ILE A 48 7.71 7.00 -12.35
N GLN A 49 8.27 7.80 -11.43
CA GLN A 49 8.25 7.47 -10.00
C GLN A 49 6.82 7.35 -9.47
N LEU A 50 5.95 8.31 -9.81
CA LEU A 50 4.54 8.31 -9.45
C LEU A 50 3.82 7.07 -9.99
N PHE A 51 4.09 6.69 -11.24
CA PHE A 51 3.51 5.51 -11.86
C PHE A 51 3.85 4.24 -11.07
N PHE A 52 5.12 4.06 -10.70
CA PHE A 52 5.53 2.92 -9.88
C PHE A 52 4.86 2.93 -8.50
N VAL A 53 4.90 4.05 -7.77
CA VAL A 53 4.24 4.14 -6.46
C VAL A 53 2.75 3.76 -6.56
N THR A 54 2.07 4.27 -7.59
CA THR A 54 0.63 4.04 -7.78
C THR A 54 0.32 2.59 -8.13
N ILE A 55 1.08 1.96 -9.04
CA ILE A 55 0.80 0.58 -9.46
C ILE A 55 1.05 -0.42 -8.32
N PHE A 56 2.06 -0.19 -7.47
CA PHE A 56 2.30 -1.03 -6.29
C PHE A 56 1.23 -0.84 -5.22
N CYS A 57 0.77 0.40 -4.97
CA CYS A 57 -0.38 0.66 -4.08
C CYS A 57 -1.65 -0.04 -4.58
N MET A 58 -1.97 0.08 -5.87
CA MET A 58 -3.15 -0.56 -6.45
C MET A 58 -3.00 -2.08 -6.54
N GLY A 59 -1.78 -2.59 -6.72
CA GLY A 59 -1.45 -4.02 -6.64
C GLY A 59 -1.77 -4.61 -5.27
N PHE A 60 -1.43 -3.91 -4.18
CA PHE A 60 -1.80 -4.31 -2.83
C PHE A 60 -3.34 -4.36 -2.65
N ASN A 61 -4.03 -3.29 -3.05
CA ASN A 61 -5.49 -3.23 -2.96
C ASN A 61 -6.17 -4.36 -3.76
N GLY A 62 -5.65 -4.65 -4.96
CA GLY A 62 -6.11 -5.77 -5.80
C GLY A 62 -5.84 -7.14 -5.17
N ALA A 63 -4.69 -7.33 -4.52
CA ALA A 63 -4.36 -8.56 -3.82
C ALA A 63 -5.31 -8.82 -2.63
N VAL A 64 -5.69 -7.76 -1.90
CA VAL A 64 -6.68 -7.86 -0.81
C VAL A 64 -8.08 -8.18 -1.35
N LEU A 65 -8.55 -7.47 -2.38
CA LEU A 65 -9.89 -7.67 -2.95
C LEU A 65 -10.06 -9.05 -3.60
N SER A 66 -9.02 -9.56 -4.26
CA SER A 66 -9.02 -10.92 -4.82
C SER A 66 -8.82 -12.02 -3.78
N GLN A 67 -8.82 -11.68 -2.48
CA GLN A 67 -8.68 -12.62 -1.36
C GLN A 67 -7.47 -13.54 -1.52
N GLN A 68 -6.34 -12.99 -1.98
CA GLN A 68 -5.12 -13.75 -2.16
C GLN A 68 -4.62 -14.34 -0.84
N LYS A 69 -3.75 -15.35 -0.96
CA LYS A 69 -3.13 -15.99 0.19
C LYS A 69 -2.49 -14.92 1.10
N PRO A 70 -2.67 -15.00 2.44
CA PRO A 70 -2.17 -13.97 3.36
C PRO A 70 -0.68 -13.63 3.19
N LYS A 71 0.14 -14.63 2.85
CA LYS A 71 1.57 -14.45 2.56
C LYS A 71 1.82 -13.49 1.39
N PHE A 72 1.01 -13.59 0.33
CA PHE A 72 1.14 -12.75 -0.85
C PHE A 72 0.66 -11.32 -0.58
N VAL A 73 -0.46 -11.18 0.13
CA VAL A 73 -1.00 -9.87 0.55
C VAL A 73 0.03 -9.12 1.41
N PHE A 74 0.63 -9.82 2.38
CA PHE A 74 1.63 -9.22 3.26
C PHE A 74 2.93 -8.84 2.52
N ALA A 75 3.41 -9.69 1.60
CA ALA A 75 4.57 -9.37 0.76
C ALA A 75 4.31 -8.12 -0.10
N THR A 76 3.13 -8.03 -0.70
CA THR A 76 2.75 -6.88 -1.54
C THR A 76 2.63 -5.61 -0.72
N LEU A 77 2.12 -5.70 0.52
CA LEU A 77 2.11 -4.58 1.46
C LEU A 77 3.53 -4.06 1.73
N ILE A 78 4.45 -4.94 2.12
CA ILE A 78 5.84 -4.55 2.40
C ILE A 78 6.47 -3.88 1.18
N ILE A 79 6.32 -4.48 0.00
CA ILE A 79 6.85 -3.91 -1.25
C ILE A 79 6.28 -2.51 -1.49
N SER A 80 4.97 -2.33 -1.33
CA SER A 80 4.31 -1.05 -1.55
C SER A 80 4.74 0.04 -0.55
N VAL A 81 4.92 -0.30 0.73
CA VAL A 81 5.44 0.62 1.76
C VAL A 81 6.89 0.98 1.45
N THR A 82 7.75 -0.03 1.26
CA THR A 82 9.19 0.16 1.04
C THR A 82 9.44 1.02 -0.20
N LEU A 83 8.76 0.74 -1.32
CA LEU A 83 8.92 1.53 -2.52
C LEU A 83 8.42 2.97 -2.35
N SER A 84 7.28 3.16 -1.68
CA SER A 84 6.77 4.52 -1.40
C SER A 84 7.76 5.35 -0.57
N ILE A 85 8.42 4.73 0.41
CA ILE A 85 9.47 5.37 1.23
C ILE A 85 10.72 5.65 0.38
N VAL A 86 11.21 4.66 -0.38
CA VAL A 86 12.41 4.81 -1.21
C VAL A 86 12.24 5.91 -2.25
N PHE A 87 11.10 5.95 -2.95
CA PHE A 87 10.83 7.01 -3.93
C PHE A 87 10.65 8.38 -3.28
N SER A 88 10.03 8.45 -2.09
CA SER A 88 9.94 9.70 -1.34
C SER A 88 11.32 10.24 -0.95
N ILE A 89 12.22 9.37 -0.47
CA ILE A 89 13.59 9.76 -0.09
C ILE A 89 14.40 10.16 -1.34
N ALA A 90 14.30 9.39 -2.42
CA ALA A 90 14.99 9.70 -3.67
C ALA A 90 14.56 11.05 -4.25
N ASN A 91 13.25 11.36 -4.18
CA ASN A 91 12.73 12.65 -4.63
C ASN A 91 13.18 13.79 -3.71
N LEU A 92 13.15 13.59 -2.38
CA LEU A 92 13.65 14.57 -1.41
C LEU A 92 15.13 14.89 -1.61
N LEU A 93 15.96 13.88 -1.90
CA LEU A 93 17.37 14.06 -2.21
C LEU A 93 17.58 14.84 -3.51
N SER A 94 16.77 14.57 -4.53
CA SER A 94 16.79 15.29 -5.81
C SER A 94 16.27 16.73 -5.73
N LEU A 95 15.50 17.07 -4.69
CA LEU A 95 15.00 18.42 -4.45
C LEU A 95 15.99 19.30 -3.69
N ILE A 96 16.88 18.68 -2.90
CA ILE A 96 17.86 19.38 -2.04
C ILE A 96 19.19 19.69 -2.75
N GLY A 97 19.53 18.92 -3.79
CA GLY A 97 20.77 19.08 -4.58
C GLY A 97 20.56 19.83 -5.88
#